data_AF-A0A8I2HDN5-F1
#
_entry.id   AF-A0A8I2HDN5-F1
#
_cell.length_a   1.000
_cell.length_b   1.000
_cell.length_c   1.000
_cell.angle_alpha   90.00
_cell.angle_beta   90.00
_cell.angle_gamma   90.00
#
_symmetry.space_group_name_H-M   'P 1'
#
loop_
_entity.id
_entity.type
_entity.pdbx_description
1 polymer ?
#
loop_
_entity_poly.entity_id
_entity_poly.type
_entity_poly.pdbx_seq_one_letter_code
_entity_poly.pdbx_strand_id
1 'polypeptide(L)'
;MELLDFLPAIITGLFIAPLGAYLKKRMDNLATNDDFDGALKQLKKSTKAVEQVKSQLNERFWVKQQIWETKRVAYEELIMCLNTSQKYLNELVIYLHEYTDCYVHISSVSHGLYETEEEEQNAKNYEAYIDGEQQKFREKFDSQDAVKSRDRLMNEMQESIRAFDSSFSVKSMYLSAHAEELSELLTQLKNQVFNTDLSQEDGENQADFYERVLGHYQHCQQLNTDLLSLTKKYAIQDLNL
;
A
#
# COMPACT_ATOMS: atom_id res chain seq x y z
N MET A 1 80.36 63.70 -42.35
CA MET A 1 79.25 63.07 -41.62
C MET A 1 79.77 61.73 -41.17
N GLU A 2 80.16 61.62 -39.90
CA GLU A 2 80.91 60.48 -39.39
C GLU A 2 79.96 59.36 -38.92
N LEU A 3 80.44 58.11 -38.96
CA LEU A 3 79.71 56.92 -38.51
C LEU A 3 79.16 57.05 -37.06
N LEU A 4 79.75 57.96 -36.27
CA LEU A 4 79.35 58.30 -34.91
C LEU A 4 77.99 58.99 -34.80
N ASP A 5 77.53 59.71 -35.83
CA ASP A 5 76.23 60.42 -35.79
C ASP A 5 75.03 59.45 -35.87
N PHE A 6 75.26 58.24 -36.40
CA PHE A 6 74.23 57.18 -36.52
C PHE A 6 74.24 56.20 -35.33
N LEU A 7 75.19 56.31 -34.41
CA LEU A 7 75.32 55.45 -33.22
C LEU A 7 74.05 55.42 -32.35
N PRO A 8 73.36 56.56 -32.08
CA PRO A 8 72.08 56.55 -31.36
C PRO A 8 70.99 55.80 -32.12
N ALA A 9 70.91 55.94 -33.44
CA ALA A 9 69.93 55.27 -34.28
C ALA A 9 70.19 53.76 -34.37
N ILE A 10 71.46 53.35 -34.43
CA ILE A 10 71.88 51.95 -34.42
C ILE A 10 71.59 51.31 -33.06
N ILE A 11 71.89 51.98 -31.94
CA ILE A 11 71.58 51.47 -30.59
C ILE A 11 70.06 51.33 -30.40
N THR A 12 69.29 52.33 -30.86
CA THR A 12 67.83 52.32 -30.75
C THR A 12 67.19 51.23 -31.62
N GLY A 13 67.68 51.06 -32.85
CA GLY A 13 67.19 50.04 -33.78
C GLY A 13 67.61 48.61 -33.44
N LEU A 14 68.84 48.40 -32.95
CA LEU A 14 69.41 47.07 -32.74
C LEU A 14 69.11 46.51 -31.33
N PHE A 15 68.97 47.36 -30.32
CA PHE A 15 68.77 46.91 -28.94
C PHE A 15 67.41 47.32 -28.37
N ILE A 16 67.01 48.59 -28.49
CA ILE A 16 65.81 49.10 -27.81
C ILE A 16 64.52 48.56 -28.47
N ALA A 17 64.44 48.60 -29.79
CA ALA A 17 63.26 48.13 -30.53
C ALA A 17 62.98 46.62 -30.36
N PRO A 18 63.97 45.70 -30.54
CA PRO A 18 63.72 44.27 -30.34
C PRO A 18 63.51 43.88 -28.87
N LEU A 19 64.14 44.56 -27.91
CA LEU A 19 63.86 44.33 -26.47
C LEU A 19 62.45 44.80 -26.10
N GLY A 20 62.00 45.95 -26.60
CA GLY A 20 60.64 46.44 -26.38
C GLY A 20 59.59 45.51 -26.98
N ALA A 21 59.83 44.98 -28.19
CA ALA A 21 58.94 44.00 -28.82
C ALA A 21 58.94 42.65 -28.07
N TYR A 22 60.09 42.19 -27.58
CA TYR A 22 60.21 40.96 -26.79
C TYR A 22 59.52 41.09 -25.41
N LEU A 23 59.73 42.20 -24.72
CA LEU A 23 59.07 42.49 -23.44
C LEU A 23 57.55 42.61 -23.62
N LYS A 24 57.09 43.30 -24.66
CA LYS A 24 55.66 43.38 -24.98
C LYS A 24 55.07 42.00 -25.24
N LYS A 25 55.70 41.17 -26.07
CA LYS A 25 55.24 39.81 -26.35
C LYS A 25 55.30 38.90 -25.13
N ARG A 26 56.28 39.08 -24.24
CA ARG A 26 56.37 38.37 -22.96
C ARG A 26 55.26 38.82 -22.00
N MET A 27 54.96 40.11 -21.92
CA MET A 27 53.85 40.64 -21.11
C MET A 27 52.50 40.17 -21.67
N ASP A 28 52.30 40.19 -22.99
CA ASP A 28 51.08 39.69 -23.62
C ASP A 28 50.88 38.19 -23.35
N ASN A 29 51.95 37.38 -23.44
CA ASN A 29 51.91 35.95 -23.10
C ASN A 29 51.65 35.70 -21.61
N LEU A 30 52.15 36.57 -20.71
CA LEU A 30 51.96 36.44 -19.26
C LEU A 30 50.54 36.84 -18.86
N ALA A 31 50.02 37.93 -19.42
CA ALA A 31 48.62 38.34 -19.28
C ALA A 31 47.66 37.28 -19.82
N THR A 32 47.99 36.68 -20.98
CA THR A 32 47.21 35.59 -21.57
C THR A 32 47.22 34.34 -20.68
N ASN A 33 48.36 33.97 -20.09
CA ASN A 33 48.44 32.85 -19.13
C ASN A 33 47.66 33.13 -17.84
N ASP A 34 47.71 34.34 -17.30
CA ASP A 34 46.95 34.73 -16.12
C ASP A 34 45.43 34.69 -16.39
N ASP A 35 45.00 35.14 -17.57
CA ASP A 35 43.60 35.03 -18.01
C ASP A 35 43.17 33.56 -18.18
N PHE A 36 44.04 32.70 -18.74
CA PHE A 36 43.78 31.26 -18.83
C PHE A 36 43.68 30.60 -17.45
N ASP A 37 44.56 30.94 -16.50
CA ASP A 37 44.51 30.43 -15.13
C ASP A 37 43.25 30.91 -14.39
N GLY A 38 42.83 32.16 -14.65
CA GLY A 38 41.56 32.71 -14.18
C GLY A 38 40.36 31.94 -14.74
N ALA A 39 40.32 31.72 -16.05
CA ALA A 39 39.28 30.96 -16.74
C ALA A 39 39.23 29.50 -16.26
N LEU A 40 40.39 28.87 -16.06
CA LEU A 40 40.49 27.48 -15.59
C LEU A 40 40.05 27.35 -14.12
N LYS A 41 40.35 28.33 -13.27
CA LYS A 41 39.81 28.41 -11.90
C LYS A 41 38.30 28.60 -11.89
N GLN A 42 37.76 29.43 -12.78
CA GLN A 42 36.31 29.62 -12.90
C GLN A 42 35.61 28.35 -13.39
N LEU A 43 36.17 27.68 -14.41
CA LEU A 43 35.67 26.38 -14.89
C LEU A 43 35.69 25.33 -13.78
N LYS A 44 36.81 25.17 -13.05
CA LYS A 44 36.89 24.24 -11.91
C LYS A 44 35.87 24.56 -10.81
N LYS A 45 35.67 25.84 -10.49
CA LYS A 45 34.64 26.26 -9.51
C LYS A 45 33.23 25.94 -10.01
N SER A 46 32.94 26.21 -11.27
CA SER A 46 31.65 25.92 -11.90
C SER A 46 31.38 24.41 -11.95
N THR A 47 32.35 23.60 -12.38
CA THR A 47 32.24 22.13 -12.38
C THR A 47 32.01 21.59 -10.98
N LYS A 48 32.76 22.05 -9.98
CA LYS A 48 32.58 21.63 -8.58
C LYS A 48 31.19 22.00 -8.05
N ALA A 49 30.70 23.19 -8.37
CA ALA A 49 29.35 23.62 -7.98
C ALA A 49 28.27 22.77 -8.67
N VAL A 50 28.43 22.47 -9.97
CA VAL A 50 27.52 21.59 -10.72
C VAL A 50 27.54 20.17 -10.18
N GLU A 51 28.70 19.61 -9.86
CA GLU A 51 28.83 18.28 -9.26
C GLU A 51 28.19 18.23 -7.87
N GLN A 52 28.36 19.27 -7.05
CA GLN A 52 27.69 19.36 -5.74
C GLN A 52 26.17 19.44 -5.89
N VAL A 53 25.66 20.27 -6.80
CA VAL A 53 24.22 20.35 -7.07
C VAL A 53 23.70 19.03 -7.63
N LYS A 54 24.41 18.37 -8.55
CA LYS A 54 24.05 17.04 -9.06
C LYS A 54 24.04 16.01 -7.94
N SER A 55 25.05 15.98 -7.07
CA SER A 55 25.11 15.06 -5.93
C SER A 55 23.93 15.27 -4.99
N GLN A 56 23.65 16.52 -4.61
CA GLN A 56 22.51 16.86 -3.74
C GLN A 56 21.17 16.53 -4.38
N LEU A 57 21.02 16.77 -5.68
CA LEU A 57 19.82 16.39 -6.43
C LEU A 57 19.68 14.88 -6.49
N ASN A 58 20.77 14.15 -6.72
CA ASN A 58 20.78 12.70 -6.79
C ASN A 58 20.44 12.06 -5.45
N GLU A 59 21.01 12.58 -4.34
CA GLU A 59 20.67 12.16 -2.98
C GLU A 59 19.19 12.43 -2.67
N ARG A 60 18.69 13.64 -2.96
CA ARG A 60 17.27 13.98 -2.75
C ARG A 60 16.33 13.13 -3.60
N PHE A 61 16.70 12.84 -4.84
CA PHE A 61 15.93 11.97 -5.72
C PHE A 61 15.93 10.53 -5.19
N TRP A 62 17.08 10.03 -4.75
CA TRP A 62 17.21 8.70 -4.17
C TRP A 62 16.38 8.53 -2.89
N VAL A 63 16.40 9.52 -1.99
CA VAL A 63 15.55 9.50 -0.78
C VAL A 63 14.06 9.50 -1.16
N LYS A 64 13.66 10.31 -2.14
CA LYS A 64 12.27 10.30 -2.65
C LYS A 64 11.89 8.95 -3.24
N GLN A 65 12.78 8.32 -4.00
CA GLN A 65 12.58 6.98 -4.57
C GLN A 65 12.38 5.94 -3.47
N GLN A 66 13.20 5.99 -2.41
CA GLN A 66 13.11 5.04 -1.29
C GLN A 66 11.82 5.24 -0.47
N ILE A 67 11.39 6.49 -0.25
CA ILE A 67 10.12 6.78 0.41
C ILE A 67 8.95 6.30 -0.45
N TRP A 68 8.96 6.57 -1.76
CA TRP A 68 7.93 6.11 -2.69
C TRP A 68 7.83 4.58 -2.68
N GLU A 69 8.96 3.89 -2.72
CA GLU A 69 9.01 2.42 -2.67
C GLU A 69 8.46 1.88 -1.35
N THR A 70 8.81 2.51 -0.22
CA THR A 70 8.29 2.13 1.10
C THR A 70 6.76 2.30 1.17
N LYS A 71 6.24 3.41 0.62
CA LYS A 71 4.78 3.64 0.52
C LYS A 71 4.10 2.59 -0.35
N ARG A 72 4.66 2.29 -1.52
CA ARG A 72 4.14 1.27 -2.45
C ARG A 72 4.00 -0.07 -1.75
N VAL A 73 5.08 -0.54 -1.12
CA VAL A 73 5.10 -1.83 -0.41
C VAL A 73 4.09 -1.85 0.74
N ALA A 74 3.94 -0.76 1.49
CA ALA A 74 2.96 -0.67 2.56
C ALA A 74 1.50 -0.78 2.05
N TYR A 75 1.18 -0.07 0.97
CA TYR A 75 -0.15 -0.17 0.34
C TYR A 75 -0.40 -1.56 -0.25
N GLU A 76 0.59 -2.19 -0.88
CA GLU A 76 0.48 -3.54 -1.41
C GLU A 76 0.20 -4.57 -0.32
N GLU A 77 0.92 -4.50 0.81
CA GLU A 77 0.68 -5.38 1.96
C GLU A 77 -0.73 -5.18 2.55
N LEU A 78 -1.19 -3.94 2.69
CA LEU A 78 -2.55 -3.66 3.15
C LEU A 78 -3.59 -4.22 2.19
N ILE A 79 -3.44 -3.99 0.89
CA ILE A 79 -4.34 -4.52 -0.14
C ILE A 79 -4.36 -6.06 -0.10
N MET A 80 -3.21 -6.71 0.06
CA MET A 80 -3.13 -8.16 0.21
C MET A 80 -3.87 -8.63 1.47
N CYS A 81 -3.65 -7.97 2.61
CA CYS A 81 -4.35 -8.25 3.87
C CYS A 81 -5.88 -8.16 3.72
N LEU A 82 -6.37 -7.07 3.11
CA LEU A 82 -7.80 -6.84 2.88
C LEU A 82 -8.41 -7.85 1.90
N ASN A 83 -7.65 -8.27 0.87
CA ASN A 83 -8.11 -9.32 -0.05
C ASN A 83 -8.20 -10.69 0.64
N THR A 84 -7.24 -11.04 1.50
CA THR A 84 -7.33 -12.27 2.30
C THR A 84 -8.52 -12.21 3.25
N SER A 85 -8.73 -11.07 3.90
CA SER A 85 -9.89 -10.84 4.77
C SER A 85 -11.21 -10.97 4.00
N GLN A 86 -11.28 -10.45 2.78
CA GLN A 86 -12.47 -10.56 1.92
C GLN A 86 -12.82 -12.02 1.62
N LYS A 87 -11.83 -12.86 1.33
CA LYS A 87 -12.05 -14.28 1.05
C LYS A 87 -12.70 -14.99 2.23
N TYR A 88 -12.16 -14.79 3.43
CA TYR A 88 -12.73 -15.38 4.64
C TYR A 88 -14.15 -14.86 4.90
N LEU A 89 -14.36 -13.54 4.86
CA LEU A 89 -15.67 -12.93 5.12
C LEU A 89 -16.73 -13.39 4.11
N ASN A 90 -16.37 -13.53 2.83
CA ASN A 90 -17.28 -14.06 1.81
C ASN A 90 -17.73 -15.49 2.16
N GLU A 91 -16.78 -16.39 2.45
CA GLU A 91 -17.09 -17.78 2.79
C GLU A 91 -17.91 -17.89 4.08
N LEU A 92 -17.61 -17.04 5.08
CA LEU A 92 -18.35 -16.99 6.33
C LEU A 92 -19.80 -16.51 6.13
N VAL A 93 -20.01 -15.44 5.35
CA VAL A 93 -21.35 -14.92 5.05
C VAL A 93 -22.15 -15.94 4.25
N ILE A 94 -21.55 -16.62 3.26
CA ILE A 94 -22.20 -17.69 2.50
C ILE A 94 -22.64 -18.83 3.42
N TYR A 95 -21.74 -19.29 4.30
CA TYR A 95 -22.04 -20.32 5.27
C TYR A 95 -23.20 -19.93 6.21
N LEU A 96 -23.14 -18.73 6.79
CA LEU A 96 -24.16 -18.25 7.73
C LEU A 96 -25.52 -18.04 7.05
N HIS A 97 -25.53 -17.55 5.82
CA HIS A 97 -26.75 -17.38 5.04
C HIS A 97 -27.42 -18.73 4.78
N GLU A 98 -26.67 -19.70 4.24
CA GLU A 98 -27.22 -21.04 3.96
C GLU A 98 -27.60 -21.79 5.25
N TYR A 99 -26.87 -21.56 6.35
CA TYR A 99 -27.24 -22.10 7.66
C TYR A 99 -28.58 -21.54 8.14
N THR A 100 -28.74 -20.22 8.06
CA THR A 100 -29.96 -19.53 8.49
C THR A 100 -31.15 -19.99 7.63
N ASP A 101 -30.97 -20.11 6.32
CA ASP A 101 -32.02 -20.63 5.44
C ASP A 101 -32.46 -22.06 5.84
N CYS A 102 -31.52 -22.99 5.98
CA CYS A 102 -31.83 -24.41 6.22
C CYS A 102 -32.29 -24.71 7.66
N TYR A 103 -31.73 -24.03 8.66
CA TYR A 103 -31.91 -24.36 10.08
C TYR A 103 -32.77 -23.37 10.84
N VAL A 104 -33.08 -22.20 10.27
CA VAL A 104 -33.92 -21.19 10.91
C VAL A 104 -35.21 -20.98 10.13
N HIS A 105 -35.11 -20.68 8.83
CA HIS A 105 -36.28 -20.35 8.01
C HIS A 105 -37.06 -21.57 7.55
N ILE A 106 -36.35 -22.62 7.11
CA ILE A 106 -36.97 -23.85 6.60
C ILE A 106 -37.34 -24.82 7.75
N SER A 107 -36.66 -24.76 8.90
CA SER A 107 -36.85 -25.72 9.99
C SER A 107 -38.06 -25.44 10.89
N SER A 108 -38.76 -24.31 10.71
CA SER A 108 -39.89 -23.92 11.57
C SER A 108 -41.17 -24.73 11.24
N VAL A 109 -41.12 -26.05 11.45
CA VAL A 109 -42.34 -26.87 11.43
C VAL A 109 -43.05 -26.67 12.76
N SER A 110 -44.20 -26.01 12.72
CA SER A 110 -45.12 -26.02 13.85
C SER A 110 -45.74 -27.42 13.95
N HIS A 111 -45.25 -28.24 14.90
CA HIS A 111 -45.91 -29.48 15.28
C HIS A 111 -47.26 -29.18 15.94
N GLY A 112 -48.28 -29.00 15.11
CA GLY A 112 -49.68 -28.91 15.52
C GLY A 112 -50.33 -30.29 15.67
N LEU A 113 -51.52 -30.31 16.28
CA LEU A 113 -52.41 -31.46 16.19
C LEU A 113 -52.96 -31.50 14.76
N TYR A 114 -52.54 -32.49 13.96
CA TYR A 114 -53.11 -32.71 12.64
C TYR A 114 -54.56 -33.20 12.79
N GLU A 115 -55.50 -32.53 12.15
CA GLU A 115 -56.93 -32.89 12.21
C GLU A 115 -57.29 -33.92 11.14
N THR A 116 -56.47 -34.03 10.08
CA THR A 116 -56.69 -34.92 8.93
C THR A 116 -55.47 -35.75 8.54
N GLU A 117 -55.69 -36.90 7.90
CA GLU A 117 -54.62 -37.74 7.33
C GLU A 117 -53.82 -37.02 6.24
N GLU A 118 -54.47 -36.10 5.49
CA GLU A 118 -53.81 -35.30 4.45
C GLU A 118 -52.83 -34.29 5.05
N GLU A 119 -53.20 -33.63 6.15
CA GLU A 119 -52.31 -32.73 6.90
C GLU A 119 -51.11 -33.49 7.49
N GLU A 120 -51.34 -34.68 8.04
CA GLU A 120 -50.26 -35.54 8.55
C GLU A 120 -49.30 -35.96 7.42
N GLN A 121 -49.82 -36.31 6.24
CA GLN A 121 -49.00 -36.68 5.09
C GLN A 121 -48.22 -35.49 4.53
N ASN A 122 -48.84 -34.30 4.47
CA ASN A 122 -48.17 -33.08 4.03
C ASN A 122 -47.04 -32.68 4.98
N ALA A 123 -47.24 -32.82 6.29
CA ALA A 123 -46.20 -32.59 7.28
C ALA A 123 -45.00 -33.54 7.10
N LYS A 124 -45.24 -34.85 6.92
CA LYS A 124 -44.18 -35.84 6.64
C LYS A 124 -43.41 -35.52 5.37
N ASN A 125 -44.10 -35.09 4.32
CA ASN A 125 -43.44 -34.70 3.06
C ASN A 125 -42.57 -33.44 3.25
N TYR A 126 -43.02 -32.49 4.07
CA TYR A 126 -42.26 -31.28 4.37
C TYR A 126 -41.05 -31.57 5.27
N GLU A 127 -41.20 -32.42 6.28
CA GLU A 127 -40.08 -32.92 7.10
C GLU A 127 -39.00 -33.58 6.23
N ALA A 128 -39.40 -34.46 5.30
CA ALA A 128 -38.47 -35.09 4.36
C ALA A 128 -37.77 -34.07 3.44
N TYR A 129 -38.44 -32.98 3.08
CA TYR A 129 -37.83 -31.88 2.33
C TYR A 129 -36.76 -31.15 3.17
N ILE A 130 -37.09 -30.81 4.43
CA ILE A 130 -36.16 -30.16 5.37
C ILE A 130 -34.91 -31.02 5.57
N ASP A 131 -35.10 -32.32 5.82
CA ASP A 131 -34.00 -33.27 6.00
C ASP A 131 -33.07 -33.30 4.77
N GLY A 132 -33.66 -33.26 3.57
CA GLY A 132 -32.93 -33.19 2.32
C GLY A 132 -32.09 -31.91 2.17
N GLU A 133 -32.66 -30.74 2.48
CA GLU A 133 -31.94 -29.47 2.43
C GLU A 133 -30.81 -29.41 3.48
N GLN A 134 -31.09 -29.83 4.71
CA GLN A 134 -30.07 -29.90 5.76
C GLN A 134 -28.96 -30.91 5.43
N GLN A 135 -29.27 -32.02 4.75
CA GLN A 135 -28.26 -32.95 4.27
C GLN A 135 -27.35 -32.30 3.22
N LYS A 136 -27.90 -31.60 2.23
CA LYS A 136 -27.12 -30.87 1.22
C LYS A 136 -26.20 -29.84 1.87
N PHE A 137 -26.69 -29.12 2.88
CA PHE A 137 -25.89 -28.20 3.67
C PHE A 137 -24.71 -28.93 4.33
N ARG A 138 -24.96 -30.04 5.04
CA ARG A 138 -23.92 -30.81 5.72
C ARG A 138 -22.86 -31.34 4.75
N GLU A 139 -23.28 -31.85 3.60
CA GLU A 139 -22.35 -32.34 2.56
C GLU A 139 -21.44 -31.21 2.04
N LYS A 140 -21.99 -30.02 1.86
CA LYS A 140 -21.26 -28.86 1.35
C LYS A 140 -20.33 -28.23 2.40
N PHE A 141 -20.82 -28.06 3.64
CA PHE A 141 -20.15 -27.23 4.64
C PHE A 141 -19.60 -27.99 5.85
N ASP A 142 -20.14 -29.15 6.20
CA ASP A 142 -19.71 -29.91 7.38
C ASP A 142 -18.80 -31.08 7.03
N SER A 143 -18.46 -31.23 5.76
CA SER A 143 -17.39 -32.13 5.34
C SER A 143 -16.06 -31.74 6.00
N GLN A 144 -15.22 -32.75 6.29
CA GLN A 144 -13.93 -32.52 6.94
C GLN A 144 -13.06 -31.53 6.14
N ASP A 145 -13.15 -31.56 4.82
CA ASP A 145 -12.40 -30.66 3.94
C ASP A 145 -12.95 -29.23 3.96
N ALA A 146 -14.28 -29.06 4.01
CA ALA A 146 -14.89 -27.74 4.12
C ALA A 146 -14.56 -27.06 5.46
N VAL A 147 -14.61 -27.82 6.57
CA VAL A 147 -14.20 -27.32 7.89
C VAL A 147 -12.73 -26.89 7.89
N LYS A 148 -11.82 -27.75 7.40
CA LYS A 148 -10.39 -27.41 7.29
C LYS A 148 -10.14 -26.19 6.41
N SER A 149 -10.89 -26.05 5.32
CA SER A 149 -10.79 -24.91 4.41
C SER A 149 -11.18 -23.60 5.11
N ARG A 150 -12.30 -23.59 5.85
CA ARG A 150 -12.72 -22.41 6.63
C ARG A 150 -11.72 -22.06 7.73
N ASP A 151 -11.24 -23.05 8.48
CA ASP A 151 -10.23 -22.85 9.52
C ASP A 151 -8.95 -22.27 8.94
N ARG A 152 -8.53 -22.78 7.77
CA ARG A 152 -7.38 -22.26 7.04
C ARG A 152 -7.58 -20.79 6.65
N LEU A 153 -8.72 -20.42 6.08
CA LEU A 153 -9.01 -19.04 5.68
C LEU A 153 -9.05 -18.09 6.88
N MET A 154 -9.63 -18.52 8.00
CA MET A 154 -9.63 -17.78 9.25
C MET A 154 -8.20 -17.52 9.74
N ASN A 155 -7.37 -18.56 9.77
CA ASN A 155 -5.98 -18.45 10.18
C ASN A 155 -5.16 -17.57 9.23
N GLU A 156 -5.33 -17.71 7.91
CA GLU A 156 -4.68 -16.87 6.91
C GLU A 156 -5.04 -15.38 7.09
N MET A 157 -6.30 -15.06 7.42
CA MET A 157 -6.71 -13.68 7.74
C MET A 157 -6.06 -13.18 9.05
N GLN A 158 -6.05 -13.99 10.11
CA GLN A 158 -5.43 -13.57 11.37
C GLN A 158 -3.92 -13.36 11.23
N GLU A 159 -3.24 -14.23 10.49
CA GLU A 159 -1.82 -14.11 10.20
C GLU A 159 -1.53 -12.90 9.32
N SER A 160 -2.33 -12.63 8.29
CA SER A 160 -2.13 -11.46 7.42
C SER A 160 -2.29 -10.15 8.18
N ILE A 161 -3.30 -10.05 9.05
CA ILE A 161 -3.52 -8.87 9.91
C ILE A 161 -2.35 -8.71 10.89
N ARG A 162 -1.88 -9.79 11.53
CA ARG A 162 -0.72 -9.72 12.46
C ARG A 162 0.57 -9.32 11.75
N ALA A 163 0.79 -9.85 10.55
CA ALA A 163 1.95 -9.52 9.73
C ALA A 163 1.91 -8.03 9.33
N PHE A 164 0.75 -7.54 8.93
CA PHE A 164 0.55 -6.12 8.63
C PHE A 164 0.74 -5.25 9.87
N ASP A 165 0.11 -5.55 11.00
CA ASP A 165 0.27 -4.78 12.26
C ASP A 165 1.76 -4.65 12.65
N SER A 166 2.52 -5.74 12.47
CA SER A 166 3.96 -5.78 12.76
C SER A 166 4.78 -4.89 11.81
N SER A 167 4.48 -4.92 10.51
CA SER A 167 5.20 -4.12 9.51
C SER A 167 4.74 -2.65 9.48
N PHE A 168 3.50 -2.39 9.87
CA PHE A 168 2.84 -1.10 9.74
C PHE A 168 3.42 -0.05 10.69
N SER A 169 3.77 -0.42 11.92
CA SER A 169 4.38 0.53 12.87
C SER A 169 5.61 1.24 12.29
N VAL A 170 6.48 0.50 11.60
CA VAL A 170 7.68 1.05 10.95
C VAL A 170 7.33 1.85 9.70
N LYS A 171 6.35 1.39 8.92
CA LYS A 171 5.98 1.99 7.62
C LYS A 171 5.08 3.22 7.76
N SER A 172 4.33 3.33 8.85
CA SER A 172 3.44 4.45 9.17
C SER A 172 4.16 5.79 9.18
N MET A 173 5.44 5.82 9.59
CA MET A 173 6.29 7.01 9.55
C MET A 173 6.48 7.59 8.14
N TYR A 174 6.31 6.76 7.12
CA TYR A 174 6.51 7.11 5.71
C TYR A 174 5.19 7.25 4.95
N LEU A 175 4.10 6.73 5.50
CA LEU A 175 2.76 6.87 4.94
C LEU A 175 2.23 8.28 5.25
N SER A 176 1.38 8.80 4.36
CA SER A 176 0.82 10.15 4.47
C SER A 176 -0.11 10.30 5.69
N ALA A 177 -0.77 11.45 5.83
CA ALA A 177 -1.78 11.71 6.86
C ALA A 177 -2.92 10.66 6.94
N HIS A 178 -3.07 9.81 5.92
CA HIS A 178 -4.10 8.79 5.83
C HIS A 178 -3.72 7.44 6.49
N ALA A 179 -2.45 7.27 6.90
CA ALA A 179 -1.99 6.01 7.47
C ALA A 179 -2.72 5.67 8.78
N GLU A 180 -2.85 6.65 9.65
CA GLU A 180 -3.53 6.51 10.95
C GLU A 180 -4.99 6.11 10.76
N GLU A 181 -5.69 6.76 9.82
CA GLU A 181 -7.08 6.44 9.46
C GLU A 181 -7.21 4.98 8.98
N LEU A 182 -6.36 4.55 8.04
CA LEU A 182 -6.40 3.17 7.53
C LEU A 182 -6.11 2.13 8.62
N SER A 183 -5.19 2.44 9.53
CA SER A 183 -4.85 1.56 10.66
C SER A 183 -5.97 1.45 11.67
N GLU A 184 -6.63 2.56 11.97
CA GLU A 184 -7.78 2.60 12.86
C GLU A 184 -8.93 1.77 12.28
N LEU A 185 -9.27 1.96 11.00
CA LEU A 185 -10.32 1.21 10.32
C LEU A 185 -10.00 -0.29 10.25
N LEU A 186 -8.74 -0.67 10.00
CA LEU A 186 -8.34 -2.09 10.04
C LEU A 186 -8.46 -2.68 11.44
N THR A 187 -8.10 -1.91 12.47
CA THR A 187 -8.25 -2.33 13.87
C THR A 187 -9.71 -2.51 14.25
N GLN A 188 -10.58 -1.60 13.80
CA GLN A 188 -12.02 -1.70 13.96
C GLN A 188 -12.56 -2.97 13.29
N LEU A 189 -12.19 -3.23 12.02
CA LEU A 189 -12.57 -4.46 11.31
C LEU A 189 -12.13 -5.71 12.09
N LYS A 190 -10.87 -5.77 12.52
CA LYS A 190 -10.33 -6.90 13.29
C LYS A 190 -11.12 -7.14 14.57
N ASN A 191 -11.44 -6.08 15.31
CA ASN A 191 -12.22 -6.19 16.54
C ASN A 191 -13.65 -6.65 16.27
N GLN A 192 -14.29 -6.13 15.22
CA GLN A 192 -15.62 -6.56 14.81
C GLN A 192 -15.66 -8.04 14.42
N VAL A 193 -14.65 -8.52 13.69
CA VAL A 193 -14.62 -9.90 13.19
C VAL A 193 -14.28 -10.91 14.29
N PHE A 194 -13.30 -10.62 15.16
CA PHE A 194 -12.75 -11.64 16.07
C PHE A 194 -13.04 -11.41 17.57
N ASN A 195 -13.34 -10.18 17.98
CA ASN A 195 -13.44 -9.81 19.39
C ASN A 195 -14.86 -9.39 19.82
N THR A 196 -15.81 -9.36 18.88
CA THR A 196 -17.21 -9.03 19.20
C THR A 196 -17.87 -10.26 19.78
N ASP A 197 -18.47 -10.09 20.96
CA ASP A 197 -19.32 -11.11 21.56
C ASP A 197 -20.67 -11.12 20.83
N LEU A 198 -20.92 -12.22 20.13
CA LEU A 198 -22.17 -12.49 19.43
C LEU A 198 -22.92 -13.61 20.15
N SER A 199 -22.93 -13.60 21.49
CA SER A 199 -23.79 -14.49 22.26
C SER A 199 -25.27 -14.11 22.10
N GLN A 200 -26.14 -15.10 22.27
CA GLN A 200 -27.59 -14.92 22.22
C GLN A 200 -28.05 -14.12 23.44
N GLU A 201 -28.84 -13.08 23.22
CA GLU A 201 -29.34 -12.22 24.29
C GLU A 201 -30.50 -12.88 25.05
N ASP A 202 -30.66 -12.51 26.32
CA ASP A 202 -31.76 -13.01 27.15
C ASP A 202 -33.12 -12.63 26.53
N GLY A 203 -33.87 -13.65 26.09
CA GLY A 203 -35.19 -13.47 25.48
C GLY A 203 -35.17 -13.28 23.95
N GLU A 204 -34.00 -13.26 23.32
CA GLU A 204 -33.86 -13.29 21.87
C GLU A 204 -34.24 -14.69 21.35
N ASN A 205 -35.11 -14.75 20.34
CA ASN A 205 -35.42 -16.03 19.71
C ASN A 205 -34.25 -16.48 18.82
N GLN A 206 -34.19 -17.78 18.51
CA GLN A 206 -33.10 -18.35 17.73
C GLN A 206 -32.99 -17.72 16.32
N ALA A 207 -34.11 -17.32 15.72
CA ALA A 207 -34.10 -16.74 14.39
C ALA A 207 -33.49 -15.34 14.37
N ASP A 208 -33.94 -14.47 15.27
CA ASP A 208 -33.44 -13.11 15.46
C ASP A 208 -31.94 -13.13 15.77
N PHE A 209 -31.50 -14.10 16.57
CA PHE A 209 -30.09 -14.32 16.87
C PHE A 209 -29.26 -14.56 15.60
N TYR A 210 -29.61 -15.57 14.79
CA TYR A 210 -28.83 -15.91 13.61
C TYR A 210 -28.90 -14.82 12.52
N GLU A 211 -30.04 -14.13 12.39
CA GLU A 211 -30.17 -12.96 11.51
C GLU A 211 -29.26 -11.81 11.95
N ARG A 212 -29.17 -11.53 13.26
CA ARG A 212 -28.24 -10.54 13.81
C ARG A 212 -26.78 -10.91 13.55
N VAL A 213 -26.42 -12.19 13.76
CA VAL A 213 -25.06 -12.69 13.47
C VAL A 213 -24.73 -12.57 11.98
N LEU A 214 -25.65 -12.97 11.09
CA LEU A 214 -25.47 -12.84 9.64
C LEU A 214 -25.30 -11.37 9.24
N GLY A 215 -26.17 -10.48 9.74
CA GLY A 215 -26.10 -9.05 9.48
C GLY A 215 -24.80 -8.41 9.96
N HIS A 216 -24.27 -8.83 11.11
CA HIS A 216 -22.97 -8.38 11.61
C HIS A 216 -21.82 -8.73 10.65
N TYR A 217 -21.76 -9.96 10.16
CA TYR A 217 -20.68 -10.37 9.24
C TYR A 217 -20.85 -9.81 7.83
N GLN A 218 -22.09 -9.57 7.37
CA GLN A 218 -22.35 -8.79 6.15
C GLN A 218 -21.84 -7.35 6.29
N HIS A 219 -22.05 -6.73 7.46
CA HIS A 219 -21.50 -5.40 7.74
C HIS A 219 -19.97 -5.40 7.72
N CYS A 220 -19.32 -6.39 8.34
CA CYS A 220 -17.86 -6.55 8.29
C CYS A 220 -17.34 -6.71 6.86
N GLN A 221 -18.03 -7.50 6.04
CA GLN A 221 -17.72 -7.70 4.62
C GLN A 221 -17.80 -6.39 3.82
N GLN A 222 -18.83 -5.58 4.06
CA GLN A 222 -18.98 -4.28 3.44
C GLN A 222 -17.88 -3.31 3.90
N LEU A 223 -17.60 -3.26 5.20
CA LEU A 223 -16.54 -2.43 5.77
C LEU A 223 -15.16 -2.77 5.19
N ASN A 224 -14.84 -4.05 5.00
CA ASN A 224 -13.60 -4.48 4.34
C ASN A 224 -13.56 -4.06 2.86
N THR A 225 -14.69 -4.13 2.15
CA THR A 225 -14.82 -3.68 0.76
C THR A 225 -14.57 -2.18 0.62
N ASP A 226 -15.16 -1.39 1.53
CA ASP A 226 -15.00 0.06 1.57
C ASP A 226 -13.56 0.45 1.93
N LEU A 227 -12.96 -0.23 2.91
CA LEU A 227 -11.56 -0.04 3.29
C LEU A 227 -10.60 -0.37 2.14
N LEU A 228 -10.88 -1.42 1.36
CA LEU A 228 -10.10 -1.78 0.18
C LEU A 228 -10.19 -0.70 -0.91
N SER A 229 -11.40 -0.17 -1.15
CA SER A 229 -11.63 0.93 -2.08
C SER A 229 -10.88 2.20 -1.66
N LEU A 230 -10.98 2.55 -0.38
CA LEU A 230 -10.29 3.70 0.22
C LEU A 230 -8.77 3.55 0.13
N THR A 231 -8.25 2.37 0.46
CA THR A 231 -6.81 2.07 0.37
C THR A 231 -6.29 2.27 -1.05
N LYS A 232 -7.02 1.78 -2.07
CA LYS A 232 -6.64 1.98 -3.48
C LYS A 232 -6.66 3.45 -3.88
N LYS A 233 -7.66 4.20 -3.43
CA LYS A 233 -7.76 5.65 -3.68
C LYS A 233 -6.55 6.39 -3.10
N TYR A 234 -6.18 6.10 -1.85
CA TYR A 234 -5.01 6.71 -1.20
C TYR A 234 -3.70 6.29 -1.86
N ALA A 235 -3.57 5.03 -2.28
CA ALA A 235 -2.40 4.56 -3.03
C ALA A 235 -2.20 5.36 -4.33
N ILE A 236 -3.26 5.60 -5.11
CA ILE A 236 -3.20 6.39 -6.35
C ILE A 236 -2.75 7.83 -6.05
N GLN A 237 -3.33 8.46 -5.02
CA GLN A 237 -3.01 9.83 -4.64
C GLN A 237 -1.57 9.99 -4.14
N ASP A 238 -1.12 9.10 -3.25
CA ASP A 238 0.21 9.19 -2.62
C ASP A 238 1.36 8.81 -3.56
N LEU A 239 1.10 7.90 -4.50
CA LEU A 239 2.10 7.40 -5.45
C LEU A 239 2.11 8.18 -6.76
N ASN A 240 1.17 9.12 -6.96
CA ASN A 240 0.95 9.87 -8.21
C ASN A 240 0.83 8.94 -9.43
N LEU A 241 -0.01 7.90 -9.31
CA LEU A 241 -0.30 6.93 -10.37
C LEU A 241 -1.34 7.44 -11.37
#